data_AF-A0A7R9V7Q9-F1
#
_entry.id   AF-A0A7R9V7Q9-F1
#
_cell.length_a   1.000
_cell.length_b   1.000
_cell.length_c   1.000
_cell.angle_alpha   90.00
_cell.angle_beta   90.00
_cell.angle_gamma   90.00
#
_symmetry.space_group_name_H-M   'P 1'
#
loop_
_entity.id
_entity.type
_entity.pdbx_description
1 polymer ?
#
loop_
_entity_poly.entity_id
_entity_poly.type
_entity_poly.pdbx_seq_one_letter_code
_entity_poly.pdbx_strand_id
1 'polypeptide(L)'
;FAPRLQGLAPRLLPAVLLLLRTKSREVVKSVLGFVKVCAMRLPVDTLAPQLSPILEGLLLWADDSKNKFKLKVRVIVERLARRCGFDEVAEAMPASDSRLLSHIRKQHNRKLRRRAGGSDAGSEDGGGDGDGARSE
;
A
#
# COMPACT_ATOMS: atom_id res chain seq x y z
N PHE A 1 -14.98 -7.36 -7.06
CA PHE A 1 -15.13 -6.95 -5.64
C PHE A 1 -16.62 -6.71 -5.47
N ALA A 2 -17.30 -7.54 -4.67
CA ALA A 2 -18.76 -7.51 -4.61
C ALA A 2 -19.26 -6.13 -4.12
N PRO A 3 -20.36 -5.58 -4.68
CA PRO A 3 -20.89 -4.28 -4.25
C PRO A 3 -21.11 -4.16 -2.74
N ARG A 4 -21.57 -5.25 -2.10
CA ARG A 4 -21.76 -5.31 -0.64
C ARG A 4 -20.46 -5.08 0.16
N LEU A 5 -19.32 -5.50 -0.38
CA LEU A 5 -18.02 -5.31 0.28
C LEU A 5 -17.50 -3.87 0.14
N GLN A 6 -17.96 -3.11 -0.85
CA GLN A 6 -17.57 -1.71 -1.02
C GLN A 6 -18.09 -0.83 0.13
N GLY A 7 -19.30 -1.09 0.63
CA GLY A 7 -19.83 -0.38 1.80
C GLY A 7 -19.30 -0.88 3.14
N LEU A 8 -18.90 -2.16 3.22
CA LEU A 8 -18.42 -2.77 4.47
C LEU A 8 -16.94 -2.49 4.75
N ALA A 9 -16.08 -2.60 3.73
CA ALA A 9 -14.63 -2.45 3.91
C ALA A 9 -14.21 -1.11 4.56
N PRO A 10 -14.76 0.06 4.16
CA PRO A 10 -14.46 1.34 4.81
C PRO A 10 -14.88 1.37 6.29
N ARG A 11 -15.97 0.69 6.66
CA ARG A 11 -16.46 0.63 8.05
C ARG A 11 -15.56 -0.23 8.94
N LEU A 12 -14.92 -1.26 8.36
CA LEU A 12 -13.98 -2.13 9.08
C LEU A 12 -12.58 -1.52 9.18
N LEU A 13 -12.24 -0.61 8.27
CA LEU A 13 -10.89 -0.06 8.12
C LEU A 13 -10.31 0.49 9.44
N PRO A 14 -11.02 1.31 10.25
CA PRO A 14 -10.46 1.83 11.49
C PRO A 14 -10.09 0.72 12.48
N ALA A 15 -10.97 -0.26 12.66
CA ALA A 15 -10.74 -1.38 13.58
C ALA A 15 -9.58 -2.27 13.11
N VAL A 16 -9.48 -2.52 11.81
CA VAL A 16 -8.40 -3.35 11.24
C VAL A 16 -7.05 -2.63 11.30
N LEU A 17 -7.01 -1.31 11.09
CA LEU A 17 -5.77 -0.53 11.17
C LEU A 17 -5.17 -0.51 12.58
N LEU A 18 -5.99 -0.57 13.65
CA LEU A 18 -5.50 -0.70 15.02
C LEU A 18 -4.63 -1.95 15.23
N LEU A 19 -4.90 -3.03 14.48
CA LEU A 19 -4.15 -4.27 14.59
C LEU A 19 -2.69 -4.14 14.08
N LEU A 20 -2.36 -3.08 13.33
CA LEU A 20 -0.98 -2.76 12.93
C LEU A 20 -0.09 -2.36 14.10
N ARG A 21 -0.65 -2.08 15.27
CA ARG A 21 0.14 -1.78 16.50
C ARG A 21 0.51 -3.04 17.28
N THR A 22 0.01 -4.20 16.89
CA THR A 22 0.34 -5.48 17.52
C THR A 22 1.74 -5.96 17.09
N LYS A 23 2.35 -6.84 17.90
CA LYS A 23 3.66 -7.45 17.57
C LYS A 23 3.55 -8.74 16.76
N SER A 24 2.33 -9.17 16.38
CA SER A 24 2.13 -10.40 15.64
C SER A 24 2.31 -10.16 14.14
N ARG A 25 3.40 -10.70 13.57
CA ARG A 25 3.71 -10.55 12.14
C ARG A 25 2.60 -11.09 11.24
N GLU A 26 1.92 -12.17 11.63
CA GLU A 26 0.85 -12.77 10.83
C GLU A 26 -0.38 -11.87 10.80
N VAL A 27 -0.68 -11.21 11.92
CA VAL A 27 -1.73 -10.17 11.99
C VAL A 27 -1.36 -9.00 11.09
N VAL A 28 -0.14 -8.46 11.23
CA VAL A 28 0.33 -7.33 10.42
C VAL A 28 0.30 -7.67 8.93
N LYS A 29 0.81 -8.84 8.53
CA LYS A 29 0.79 -9.33 7.14
C LYS A 29 -0.63 -9.37 6.59
N SER A 30 -1.58 -9.88 7.39
CA SER A 30 -2.99 -9.97 7.02
C SER A 30 -3.62 -8.58 6.84
N VAL A 31 -3.31 -7.64 7.74
CA VAL A 31 -3.79 -6.25 7.64
C VAL A 31 -3.21 -5.55 6.40
N LEU A 32 -1.90 -5.69 6.12
CA LEU A 32 -1.29 -5.14 4.91
C LEU A 32 -1.96 -5.71 3.64
N GLY A 33 -2.32 -6.99 3.64
CA GLY A 33 -3.09 -7.63 2.58
C GLY A 33 -4.49 -7.01 2.41
N PHE A 34 -5.21 -6.83 3.51
CA PHE A 34 -6.52 -6.18 3.51
C PHE A 34 -6.46 -4.73 2.99
N VAL A 35 -5.51 -3.94 3.48
CA VAL A 35 -5.31 -2.54 3.05
C VAL A 35 -4.94 -2.49 1.56
N LYS A 36 -4.09 -3.42 1.07
CA LYS A 36 -3.79 -3.53 -0.37
C LYS A 36 -5.07 -3.74 -1.18
N VAL A 37 -5.96 -4.63 -0.75
CA VAL A 37 -7.24 -4.88 -1.44
C VAL A 37 -8.11 -3.62 -1.42
N CYS A 38 -8.21 -2.91 -0.29
CA CYS A 38 -8.93 -1.63 -0.20
C CYS A 38 -8.36 -0.60 -1.19
N ALA A 39 -7.03 -0.43 -1.19
CA ALA A 39 -6.32 0.45 -2.11
C ALA A 39 -6.48 0.06 -3.59
N MET A 40 -6.80 -1.19 -3.90
CA MET A 40 -7.04 -1.65 -5.28
C MET A 40 -8.50 -1.59 -5.70
N ARG A 41 -9.46 -1.70 -4.79
CA ARG A 41 -10.86 -2.02 -5.12
C ARG A 41 -11.88 -0.97 -4.68
N LEU A 42 -11.58 -0.14 -3.68
CA LEU A 42 -12.50 0.92 -3.26
C LEU A 42 -12.54 2.04 -4.30
N PRO A 43 -13.71 2.65 -4.57
CA PRO A 43 -13.80 3.90 -5.33
C PRO A 43 -12.90 4.98 -4.71
N VAL A 44 -12.37 5.88 -5.54
CA VAL A 44 -11.47 6.95 -5.05
C VAL A 44 -12.18 7.83 -4.03
N ASP A 45 -13.44 8.17 -4.27
CA ASP A 45 -14.27 8.99 -3.36
C ASP A 45 -14.44 8.37 -1.97
N THR A 46 -14.38 7.03 -1.88
CA THR A 46 -14.44 6.30 -0.60
C THR A 46 -13.05 6.13 0.03
N LEU A 47 -12.01 6.07 -0.79
CA LEU A 47 -10.64 5.80 -0.36
C LEU A 47 -9.90 7.06 0.08
N ALA A 48 -10.09 8.19 -0.61
CA ALA A 48 -9.40 9.45 -0.34
C ALA A 48 -9.60 9.96 1.11
N PRO A 49 -10.82 9.93 1.69
CA PRO A 49 -11.02 10.31 3.09
C PRO A 49 -10.33 9.40 4.11
N GLN A 50 -9.83 8.23 3.69
CA GLN A 50 -9.17 7.25 4.54
C GLN A 50 -7.64 7.30 4.43
N LEU A 51 -7.07 8.23 3.66
CA LEU A 51 -5.62 8.29 3.43
C LEU A 51 -4.82 8.47 4.72
N SER A 52 -5.18 9.44 5.57
CA SER A 52 -4.45 9.71 6.83
C SER A 52 -4.36 8.46 7.73
N PRO A 53 -5.48 7.81 8.14
CA PRO A 53 -5.40 6.65 9.02
C PRO A 53 -4.70 5.46 8.37
N ILE A 54 -4.83 5.28 7.04
CA ILE A 54 -4.10 4.23 6.32
C ILE A 54 -2.60 4.50 6.40
N LEU A 55 -2.16 5.70 6.05
CA LEU A 55 -0.74 6.06 6.00
C LEU A 55 -0.10 5.99 7.39
N GLU A 56 -0.76 6.53 8.40
CA GLU A 56 -0.31 6.43 9.81
C GLU A 56 -0.07 4.98 10.23
N GLY A 57 -0.98 4.07 9.89
CA GLY A 57 -0.82 2.64 10.21
C GLY A 57 0.28 1.95 9.40
N LEU A 58 0.34 2.21 8.09
CA LEU A 58 1.32 1.58 7.19
C LEU A 58 2.75 1.98 7.50
N LEU A 59 2.98 3.26 7.82
CA LEU A 59 4.32 3.82 7.98
C LEU A 59 5.05 3.29 9.22
N LEU A 60 4.33 2.77 10.21
CA LEU A 60 4.89 2.00 11.33
C LEU A 60 5.79 0.83 10.86
N TRP A 61 5.55 0.33 9.64
CA TRP A 61 6.22 -0.83 9.07
C TRP A 61 7.09 -0.47 7.84
N ALA A 62 7.29 0.82 7.57
CA ALA A 62 8.04 1.30 6.40
C ALA A 62 9.53 0.91 6.41
N ASP A 63 10.10 0.65 7.60
CA ASP A 63 11.49 0.23 7.76
C ASP A 63 11.67 -1.24 8.20
N ASP A 64 10.58 -1.99 8.30
CA ASP A 64 10.65 -3.42 8.60
C ASP A 64 11.17 -4.21 7.38
N SER A 65 12.48 -4.48 7.40
CA SER A 65 13.16 -5.32 6.42
C SER A 65 13.08 -6.81 6.77
N LYS A 66 13.03 -7.15 8.06
CA LYS A 66 13.04 -8.52 8.57
C LYS A 66 11.86 -9.35 8.07
N ASN A 67 10.65 -8.78 8.12
CA ASN A 67 9.42 -9.45 7.68
C ASN A 67 9.04 -9.07 6.23
N LYS A 68 9.94 -8.36 5.53
CA LYS A 68 9.73 -7.85 4.15
C LYS A 68 8.53 -6.91 4.02
N PHE A 69 8.09 -6.27 5.13
CA PHE A 69 6.94 -5.36 5.10
C PHE A 69 7.25 -4.02 4.45
N LYS A 70 8.50 -3.54 4.53
CA LYS A 70 8.97 -2.34 3.82
C LYS A 70 8.55 -2.32 2.34
N LEU A 71 8.73 -3.44 1.63
CA LEU A 71 8.33 -3.55 0.24
C LEU A 71 6.80 -3.54 0.08
N LYS A 72 6.07 -4.28 0.92
CA LYS A 72 4.59 -4.31 0.89
C LYS A 72 4.01 -2.91 1.15
N VAL A 73 4.50 -2.19 2.17
CA VAL A 73 4.12 -0.81 2.48
C VAL A 73 4.37 0.10 1.29
N ARG A 74 5.58 0.09 0.73
CA ARG A 74 5.92 0.91 -0.45
C ARG A 74 4.97 0.65 -1.63
N VAL A 75 4.65 -0.61 -1.92
CA VAL A 75 3.75 -0.97 -3.03
C VAL A 75 2.33 -0.45 -2.78
N ILE A 76 1.86 -0.51 -1.53
CA ILE A 76 0.54 0.03 -1.17
C ILE A 76 0.54 1.56 -1.30
N VAL A 77 1.56 2.26 -0.77
CA VAL A 77 1.67 3.73 -0.91
C VAL A 77 1.78 4.14 -2.38
N GLU A 78 2.54 3.42 -3.20
CA GLU A 78 2.60 3.66 -4.66
C GLU A 78 1.22 3.48 -5.32
N ARG A 79 0.44 2.48 -4.88
CA ARG A 79 -0.93 2.27 -5.37
C ARG A 79 -1.84 3.43 -4.99
N LEU A 80 -1.78 3.88 -3.73
CA LEU A 80 -2.57 5.03 -3.24
C LEU A 80 -2.23 6.29 -4.02
N ALA A 81 -0.95 6.63 -4.17
CA ALA A 81 -0.51 7.85 -4.86
C ALA A 81 -0.93 7.86 -6.35
N ARG A 82 -0.90 6.70 -7.02
CA ARG A 82 -1.35 6.59 -8.41
C ARG A 82 -2.87 6.73 -8.59
N ARG A 83 -3.66 6.41 -7.55
CA ARG A 83 -5.12 6.41 -7.63
C ARG A 83 -5.75 7.69 -7.09
N CYS A 84 -5.26 8.17 -5.96
CA CYS A 84 -5.78 9.35 -5.26
C CYS A 84 -5.01 10.62 -5.62
N GLY A 85 -3.82 10.51 -6.22
CA GLY A 85 -2.95 11.64 -6.49
C GLY A 85 -1.74 11.66 -5.55
N PHE A 86 -0.60 12.14 -6.06
CA PHE A 86 0.62 12.23 -5.28
C PHE A 86 0.55 13.33 -4.22
N ASP A 87 -0.11 14.44 -4.53
CA ASP A 87 -0.18 15.60 -3.64
C ASP A 87 -1.14 15.33 -2.47
N GLU A 88 -2.29 14.70 -2.73
CA GLU A 88 -3.23 14.19 -1.70
C GLU A 88 -2.55 13.23 -0.72
N VAL A 89 -1.75 12.29 -1.24
CA VAL A 89 -0.99 11.36 -0.40
C VAL A 89 0.13 12.07 0.37
N ALA A 90 0.72 13.13 -0.20
CA ALA A 90 1.75 13.92 0.48
C ALA A 90 1.16 14.71 1.67
N GLU A 91 -0.02 15.30 1.48
CA GLU A 91 -0.73 16.06 2.52
C GLU A 91 -1.15 15.16 3.69
N ALA A 92 -1.62 13.94 3.40
CA ALA A 92 -1.99 12.95 4.42
C ALA A 92 -0.80 12.20 5.05
N MET A 93 0.43 12.40 4.57
CA MET A 93 1.62 11.69 5.05
C MET A 93 2.38 12.51 6.11
N PRO A 94 2.78 11.91 7.24
CA PRO A 94 3.69 12.55 8.19
C PRO A 94 4.99 13.02 7.54
N ALA A 95 5.46 14.21 7.92
CA ALA A 95 6.65 14.83 7.31
C ALA A 95 7.92 13.95 7.41
N SER A 96 8.04 13.14 8.46
CA SER A 96 9.11 12.15 8.68
C SER A 96 9.27 11.16 7.52
N ASP A 97 8.18 10.85 6.82
CA ASP A 97 8.09 9.78 5.83
C ASP A 97 8.10 10.27 4.38
N SER A 98 8.19 11.58 4.18
CA SER A 98 8.21 12.26 2.87
C SER A 98 9.25 11.70 1.87
N ARG A 99 10.35 11.12 2.38
CA ARG A 99 11.38 10.46 1.55
C ARG A 99 10.84 9.24 0.80
N LEU A 100 9.93 8.47 1.40
CA LEU A 100 9.31 7.30 0.77
C LEU A 100 8.51 7.74 -0.45
N LEU A 101 7.65 8.76 -0.30
CA LEU A 101 6.83 9.26 -1.38
C LEU A 101 7.67 9.88 -2.51
N SER A 102 8.73 10.62 -2.15
CA SER A 102 9.71 11.16 -3.11
C SER A 102 10.36 10.06 -3.94
N HIS A 103 10.79 8.97 -3.30
CA HIS A 103 11.33 7.80 -3.99
C HIS A 103 10.30 7.18 -4.93
N ILE A 104 9.07 6.99 -4.47
CA ILE A 104 7.98 6.43 -5.29
C ILE A 104 7.72 7.30 -6.52
N ARG A 105 7.62 8.63 -6.37
CA ARG A 105 7.41 9.59 -7.47
C ARG A 105 8.53 9.50 -8.50
N LYS A 106 9.79 9.44 -8.06
CA LYS A 106 10.95 9.28 -8.95
C LYS A 106 10.90 7.96 -9.74
N GLN A 107 10.57 6.86 -9.08
CA GLN A 107 10.47 5.54 -9.73
C GLN A 107 9.29 5.46 -10.70
N HIS A 108 8.17 6.09 -10.36
CA HIS A 108 7.02 6.21 -11.26
C HIS A 108 7.39 6.96 -12.55
N ASN A 109 8.01 8.14 -12.43
CA ASN A 109 8.46 8.93 -13.58
C ASN A 109 9.49 8.20 -14.45
N ARG A 110 10.41 7.46 -13.83
CA ARG A 110 11.38 6.62 -14.57
C ARG A 110 10.68 5.51 -15.36
N LYS A 111 9.69 4.83 -14.77
CA LYS A 111 8.89 3.81 -15.46
C LYS A 111 8.10 4.40 -16.64
N LEU A 112 7.52 5.60 -16.47
CA LEU A 112 6.82 6.31 -17.55
C LEU A 112 7.77 6.65 -18.72
N ARG A 113 8.94 7.23 -18.43
CA ARG A 113 9.95 7.54 -19.47
C ARG A 113 10.42 6.29 -20.22
N ARG A 114 10.61 5.17 -19.53
CA ARG A 114 11.00 3.90 -20.15
C ARG A 114 9.92 3.32 -21.06
N ARG A 115 8.64 3.47 -20.67
CA ARG A 115 7.49 3.05 -21.50
C ARG A 115 7.33 3.93 -22.74
N ALA A 116 7.57 5.25 -22.62
CA ALA A 116 7.54 6.16 -23.77
C ALA A 116 8.72 5.94 -24.75
N GLY A 117 9.83 5.36 -24.29
CA GLY A 117 11.03 5.06 -25.09
C GLY A 117 11.06 3.66 -25.73
N GLY A 118 9.97 2.90 -25.75
CA GLY A 118 9.84 1.70 -26.58
C GLY A 118 10.42 0.38 -26.04
N SER A 119 10.91 0.30 -24.80
CA SER A 119 11.29 -0.99 -24.20
C SER A 119 10.09 -1.62 -23.47
N ASP A 120 9.36 -2.47 -24.17
CA ASP A 120 8.36 -3.37 -23.61
C ASP A 120 9.05 -4.45 -22.77
N ALA A 121 9.10 -4.24 -21.46
CA ALA A 121 9.42 -5.27 -20.49
C ALA A 121 8.25 -5.34 -19.53
N GLY A 122 7.45 -6.39 -19.72
CA GLY A 122 6.22 -6.71 -19.01
C GLY A 122 6.26 -6.31 -17.55
N SER A 123 5.29 -5.48 -17.15
CA SER A 123 5.03 -5.22 -15.75
C SER A 123 4.18 -6.37 -15.21
N GLU A 124 4.83 -7.47 -14.85
CA GLU A 124 4.23 -8.46 -13.98
C GLU A 124 3.94 -7.76 -12.64
N ASP A 125 2.66 -7.48 -12.36
CA ASP A 125 2.14 -7.30 -10.99
C ASP A 125 2.20 -8.69 -10.31
N GLY A 126 3.39 -9.28 -10.24
CA GLY A 126 3.71 -10.54 -9.62
C GLY A 126 3.92 -10.33 -8.14
N GLY A 127 2.85 -9.96 -7.44
CA GLY A 127 2.77 -10.18 -6.00
C GLY A 127 2.63 -11.67 -5.72
N GLY A 128 3.66 -12.46 -6.06
CA GLY A 128 3.78 -13.84 -5.62
C GLY A 128 3.96 -13.84 -4.12
N ASP A 129 2.88 -14.10 -3.39
CA ASP A 129 2.99 -14.65 -2.05
C ASP A 129 3.68 -16.01 -2.20
N GLY A 130 5.00 -16.02 -2.00
CA GLY A 130 5.73 -17.23 -1.68
C GLY A 130 5.25 -17.69 -0.31
N ASP A 131 4.24 -18.55 -0.32
CA ASP A 131 3.95 -19.48 0.76
C ASP A 131 5.18 -20.39 0.90
N GLY A 132 6.04 -20.05 1.85
CA GLY A 132 7.14 -20.90 2.27
C GLY A 132 6.59 -22.00 3.16
N ALA A 133 6.04 -23.03 2.55
CA ALA A 133 5.97 -24.34 3.17
C ALA A 133 7.40 -24.89 3.36
N ARG A 134 7.66 -25.45 4.55
CA ARG A 134 8.88 -26.16 5.03
C ARG A 134 10.02 -25.24 5.50
N SER A 135 10.65 -25.43 6.66
CA SER A 135 10.97 -26.65 7.41
C SER A 135 11.19 -26.35 8.90
N GLU A 136 11.03 -27.42 9.70
CA GLU A 136 11.41 -27.65 11.12
C GLU A 136 10.45 -27.21 12.23
#